data_AF-A0A960EE86-F1
#
_entry.id   AF-A0A960EE86-F1
#
_cell.length_a   1.000
_cell.length_b   1.000
_cell.length_c   1.000
_cell.angle_alpha   90.00
_cell.angle_beta   90.00
_cell.angle_gamma   90.00
#
_symmetry.space_group_name_H-M   'P 1'
#
loop_
_entity.id
_entity.type
_entity.pdbx_description
1 polymer ?
#
loop_
_entity_poly.entity_id
_entity_poly.type
_entity_poly.pdbx_seq_one_letter_code
_entity_poly.pdbx_strand_id
1 'polypeptide(L)'
;HLDRGLEIDSNCCWAWNRSGYLHCYTGDPDAGIADFERSLRLSPLDPLRHLSFVGMGLAGFVAADYPSALGWIDRALADRPGILWVNRLVAACAALAGDMERAARAVAIVQGYAPGIRADDIVRAIPHQVEATRERYRRALVLAGFRP
;
A
#
# COMPACT_ATOMS: atom_id res chain seq x y z
N HIS A 1 13.77 6.57 23.44
CA HIS A 1 14.45 5.27 23.61
C HIS A 1 13.75 4.20 22.75
N LEU A 2 13.84 4.31 21.42
CA LEU A 2 13.28 3.34 20.46
C LEU A 2 14.37 2.47 19.79
N ASP A 3 15.63 2.60 20.23
CA ASP A 3 16.77 1.94 19.58
C ASP A 3 17.16 0.59 20.21
N ARG A 4 16.28 -0.03 21.02
CA ARG A 4 16.63 -1.24 21.80
C ARG A 4 15.65 -2.42 21.70
N GLY A 5 14.78 -2.41 20.69
CA GLY A 5 13.74 -3.45 20.53
C GLY A 5 13.89 -4.37 19.33
N LEU A 6 14.99 -4.28 18.58
CA LEU A 6 15.17 -5.00 17.32
C LEU A 6 16.64 -5.44 17.18
N GLU A 7 17.05 -6.40 18.00
CA GLU A 7 17.99 -7.41 17.52
C GLU A 7 17.23 -8.24 16.47
N ILE A 8 17.10 -7.65 15.29
CA ILE A 8 16.57 -8.31 14.10
C ILE A 8 17.59 -9.39 13.78
N ASP A 9 17.14 -10.65 13.77
CA ASP A 9 17.79 -11.64 12.93
C ASP A 9 17.85 -11.03 11.52
N SER A 10 19.03 -10.58 11.11
CA SER A 10 19.26 -9.85 9.85
C SER A 10 18.80 -10.61 8.61
N ASN A 11 18.51 -11.92 8.75
CA ASN A 11 17.99 -12.82 7.73
C ASN A 11 16.46 -12.95 7.72
N CYS A 12 15.73 -12.33 8.64
CA CYS A 12 14.29 -12.38 8.67
C CYS A 12 13.70 -11.46 7.58
N CYS A 13 13.25 -12.04 6.45
CA CYS A 13 12.63 -11.30 5.34
C CYS A 13 11.42 -10.45 5.81
N TRP A 14 10.71 -10.89 6.84
CA TRP A 14 9.56 -10.21 7.43
C TRP A 14 9.93 -8.91 8.12
N ALA A 15 11.08 -8.86 8.79
CA ALA A 15 11.55 -7.65 9.45
C ALA A 15 11.81 -6.54 8.41
N TRP A 16 12.45 -6.89 7.30
CA TRP A 16 12.64 -5.98 6.16
C TRP A 16 11.30 -5.55 5.54
N ASN A 17 10.34 -6.46 5.36
CA ASN A 17 9.01 -6.08 4.88
C ASN A 17 8.32 -5.07 5.82
N ARG A 18 8.37 -5.29 7.14
CA ARG A 18 7.78 -4.36 8.13
C ARG A 18 8.52 -3.03 8.17
N SER A 19 9.84 -3.04 8.07
CA SER A 19 10.67 -1.83 7.97
C SER A 19 10.28 -0.99 6.75
N GLY A 20 10.08 -1.64 5.60
CA GLY A 20 9.67 -0.93 4.39
C GLY A 20 8.32 -0.22 4.52
N TYR A 21 7.35 -0.86 5.18
CA TYR A 21 6.07 -0.22 5.50
C TYR A 21 6.23 0.96 6.46
N LEU A 22 7.07 0.83 7.48
CA LEU A 22 7.35 1.92 8.43
C LEU A 22 7.91 3.13 7.70
N HIS A 23 8.92 2.93 6.84
CA HIS A 23 9.50 3.98 6.00
C HIS A 23 8.44 4.67 5.13
N CYS A 24 7.54 3.91 4.49
CA CYS A 24 6.42 4.49 3.72
C CYS A 24 5.49 5.34 4.59
N TYR A 25 5.17 4.89 5.81
CA TYR A 25 4.28 5.62 6.72
C TYR A 25 4.92 6.90 7.27
N THR A 26 6.25 6.93 7.40
CA THR A 26 7.02 8.10 7.80
C THR A 26 7.40 9.02 6.62
N GLY A 27 7.04 8.65 5.38
CA GLY A 27 7.24 9.49 4.20
C GLY A 27 8.56 9.28 3.46
N ASP A 28 9.23 8.15 3.67
CA ASP A 28 10.47 7.76 2.99
C ASP A 28 10.22 6.55 2.07
N PRO A 29 9.62 6.76 0.89
CA PRO A 29 9.29 5.68 -0.01
C PRO A 29 10.52 4.97 -0.59
N ASP A 30 11.66 5.66 -0.75
CA ASP A 30 12.87 5.11 -1.35
C ASP A 30 13.55 4.10 -0.42
N ALA A 31 13.70 4.43 0.87
CA ALA A 31 14.14 3.46 1.87
C ALA A 31 13.13 2.30 2.00
N GLY A 32 11.84 2.62 1.91
CA GLY A 32 10.77 1.63 1.88
C GLY A 32 10.97 0.57 0.78
N ILE A 33 11.21 1.04 -0.44
CA ILE A 33 11.50 0.21 -1.61
C ILE A 33 12.72 -0.68 -1.38
N ALA A 34 13.84 -0.09 -0.93
CA ALA A 34 15.08 -0.84 -0.69
C ALA A 34 14.88 -1.99 0.30
N ASP A 35 14.07 -1.78 1.33
CA ASP A 35 13.73 -2.79 2.33
C ASP A 35 12.82 -3.89 1.77
N PHE A 36 11.80 -3.55 0.98
CA PHE A 36 10.97 -4.55 0.31
C PHE A 36 11.78 -5.40 -0.67
N GLU A 37 12.69 -4.80 -1.43
CA GLU A 37 13.59 -5.53 -2.31
C GLU A 37 14.53 -6.45 -1.54
N ARG A 38 15.05 -6.01 -0.39
CA ARG A 38 15.88 -6.85 0.48
C ARG A 38 15.08 -8.02 1.03
N SER A 39 13.85 -7.80 1.47
CA SER A 39 12.92 -8.86 1.89
C SER A 39 12.75 -9.91 0.80
N LEU A 40 12.50 -9.47 -0.44
CA LEU A 40 12.33 -10.36 -1.61
C LEU A 40 13.61 -11.12 -1.98
N ARG A 41 14.80 -10.50 -1.85
CA ARG A 41 16.08 -11.18 -2.09
C ARG A 41 16.37 -12.27 -1.06
N LEU A 42 16.00 -12.04 0.20
CA LEU A 42 16.23 -13.01 1.28
C LEU A 42 15.31 -14.23 1.16
N SER A 43 14.08 -14.06 0.67
CA SER A 43 13.13 -15.16 0.49
C SER A 43 12.28 -14.97 -0.78
N PRO A 44 12.83 -15.28 -1.97
CA PRO A 44 12.14 -15.04 -3.24
C PRO A 44 10.92 -15.94 -3.46
N LEU A 45 10.86 -17.07 -2.76
CA LEU A 45 9.76 -18.04 -2.79
C LEU A 45 8.84 -17.94 -1.56
N ASP A 46 8.94 -16.86 -0.78
CA ASP A 46 8.08 -16.64 0.37
C ASP A 46 6.60 -16.64 -0.05
N PRO A 47 5.72 -17.46 0.57
CA PRO A 47 4.30 -17.48 0.23
C PRO A 47 3.58 -16.14 0.41
N LEU A 48 4.16 -15.23 1.19
CA LEU A 48 3.63 -13.92 1.51
C LEU A 48 4.44 -12.78 0.85
N ARG A 49 5.28 -13.08 -0.14
CA ARG A 49 6.02 -12.08 -0.93
C ARG A 49 5.13 -11.02 -1.61
N HIS A 50 3.87 -11.36 -1.89
CA HIS A 50 2.87 -10.40 -2.39
C HIS A 50 2.73 -9.18 -1.47
N LEU A 51 2.99 -9.31 -0.16
CA LEU A 51 3.00 -8.18 0.77
C LEU A 51 4.13 -7.18 0.47
N SER A 52 5.29 -7.65 0.01
CA SER A 52 6.35 -6.75 -0.46
C SER A 52 5.94 -6.04 -1.75
N PHE A 53 5.24 -6.72 -2.67
CA PHE A 53 4.68 -6.05 -3.87
C PHE A 53 3.62 -5.00 -3.52
N VAL A 54 2.73 -5.28 -2.57
CA VAL A 54 1.80 -4.24 -2.07
C VAL A 54 2.55 -3.09 -1.41
N GLY A 55 3.60 -3.40 -0.65
CA GLY A 55 4.49 -2.40 -0.05
C GLY A 55 5.14 -1.48 -1.08
N MET A 56 5.67 -2.03 -2.17
CA MET A 56 6.20 -1.26 -3.31
C MET A 56 5.11 -0.40 -3.96
N GLY A 57 3.88 -0.92 -4.05
CA GLY A 57 2.71 -0.15 -4.48
C GLY A 57 2.42 1.05 -3.57
N LEU A 58 2.49 0.85 -2.25
CA LEU A 58 2.33 1.93 -1.27
C LEU A 58 3.45 2.96 -1.39
N ALA A 59 4.70 2.53 -1.55
CA ALA A 59 5.84 3.41 -1.74
C ALA A 59 5.64 4.30 -2.99
N GLY A 60 5.21 3.71 -4.11
CA GLY A 60 4.86 4.46 -5.33
C GLY A 60 3.75 5.49 -5.09
N PHE A 61 2.71 5.14 -4.34
CA PHE A 61 1.66 6.10 -3.95
C PHE A 61 2.21 7.27 -3.10
N VAL A 62 3.09 6.97 -2.15
CA VAL A 62 3.74 8.00 -1.30
C VAL A 62 4.63 8.91 -2.15
N ALA A 63 5.36 8.34 -3.11
CA ALA A 63 6.18 9.07 -4.10
C ALA A 63 5.36 9.77 -5.20
N ALA A 64 4.03 9.63 -5.20
CA ALA A 64 3.12 10.12 -6.25
C ALA A 64 3.37 9.54 -7.66
N ASP A 65 4.03 8.38 -7.74
CA ASP A 65 4.18 7.58 -8.95
C ASP A 65 3.07 6.50 -9.01
N TYR A 66 1.87 6.94 -9.39
CA TYR A 66 0.68 6.08 -9.45
C TYR A 66 0.76 4.97 -10.50
N PRO A 67 1.32 5.20 -11.72
CA PRO A 67 1.52 4.12 -12.69
C PRO A 67 2.40 2.99 -12.16
N SER A 68 3.56 3.31 -11.57
CA SER A 68 4.42 2.29 -10.97
C SER A 68 3.75 1.61 -9.77
N ALA A 69 3.03 2.37 -8.95
CA ALA A 69 2.27 1.83 -7.83
C ALA A 69 1.26 0.77 -8.28
N LEU A 70 0.46 1.07 -9.30
CA LEU A 70 -0.51 0.13 -9.87
C LEU A 70 0.16 -1.11 -10.46
N GLY A 71 1.29 -0.95 -11.17
CA GLY A 71 2.05 -2.08 -11.71
C GLY A 71 2.53 -3.05 -10.63
N TRP A 72 2.99 -2.55 -9.48
CA TRP A 72 3.36 -3.40 -8.34
C TRP A 72 2.15 -4.06 -7.68
N ILE A 73 1.03 -3.34 -7.55
CA ILE A 73 -0.21 -3.93 -7.02
C ILE A 73 -0.76 -5.02 -7.95
N ASP A 74 -0.65 -4.85 -9.26
CA ASP A 74 -1.05 -5.86 -10.25
C ASP A 74 -0.21 -7.14 -10.11
N ARG A 75 1.09 -7.01 -9.86
CA ARG A 75 1.95 -8.16 -9.52
C ARG A 75 1.50 -8.84 -8.22
N ALA A 76 1.12 -8.06 -7.20
CA ALA A 76 0.60 -8.61 -5.95
C ALA A 76 -0.71 -9.39 -6.14
N LEU A 77 -1.63 -8.87 -6.96
CA LEU A 77 -2.89 -9.52 -7.29
C LEU A 77 -2.70 -10.76 -8.16
N ALA A 78 -1.73 -10.75 -9.08
CA ALA A 78 -1.37 -11.94 -9.86
C ALA A 78 -0.78 -13.05 -8.98
N ASP A 79 0.07 -12.69 -8.03
CA ASP A 79 0.68 -13.63 -7.07
C ASP A 79 -0.36 -14.17 -6.07
N ARG A 80 -1.27 -13.31 -5.60
CA ARG A 80 -2.34 -13.68 -4.66
C ARG A 80 -3.67 -12.98 -5.01
N PRO A 81 -4.54 -13.58 -5.86
CA PRO A 81 -5.78 -12.93 -6.32
C PRO A 81 -6.81 -12.60 -5.22
N GLY A 82 -6.70 -13.20 -4.03
CA GLY A 82 -7.66 -13.04 -2.95
C GLY A 82 -7.44 -11.86 -2.01
N ILE A 83 -6.43 -11.01 -2.23
CA ILE A 83 -6.11 -9.88 -1.33
C ILE A 83 -7.01 -8.66 -1.56
N LEU A 84 -8.32 -8.82 -1.38
CA LEU A 84 -9.32 -7.80 -1.71
C LEU A 84 -9.07 -6.43 -1.07
N TRP A 85 -8.46 -6.40 0.11
CA TRP A 85 -8.15 -5.16 0.84
C TRP A 85 -7.22 -4.22 0.08
N VAL A 86 -6.41 -4.71 -0.87
CA VAL A 86 -5.50 -3.85 -1.66
C VAL A 86 -6.28 -2.90 -2.59
N ASN A 87 -7.54 -3.20 -2.88
CA ASN A 87 -8.38 -2.38 -3.75
C ASN A 87 -8.63 -0.97 -3.20
N ARG A 88 -8.46 -0.73 -1.88
CA ARG A 88 -8.45 0.65 -1.33
C ARG A 88 -7.28 1.49 -1.87
N LEU A 89 -6.14 0.87 -2.15
CA LEU A 89 -4.98 1.54 -2.71
C LEU A 89 -5.09 1.63 -4.23
N VAL A 90 -5.63 0.60 -4.89
CA VAL A 90 -5.97 0.63 -6.33
C VAL A 90 -6.92 1.77 -6.63
N ALA A 91 -8.00 1.91 -5.85
CA ALA A 91 -8.99 2.97 -6.03
C ALA A 91 -8.34 4.36 -6.00
N ALA A 92 -7.49 4.63 -5.00
CA ALA A 92 -6.80 5.91 -4.88
C ALA A 92 -5.78 6.14 -6.01
N CYS A 93 -4.93 5.15 -6.32
CA CYS A 93 -3.91 5.31 -7.36
C CYS A 93 -4.55 5.45 -8.75
N ALA A 94 -5.57 4.65 -9.07
CA ALA A 94 -6.27 4.71 -10.34
C ALA A 94 -7.00 6.05 -10.51
N ALA A 95 -7.67 6.55 -9.47
CA ALA A 95 -8.32 7.86 -9.52
C ALA A 95 -7.33 8.99 -9.76
N LEU A 96 -6.16 8.97 -9.10
CA LEU A 96 -5.11 9.98 -9.30
C LEU A 96 -4.37 9.83 -10.64
N ALA A 97 -4.36 8.63 -11.22
CA ALA A 97 -3.86 8.37 -12.57
C ALA A 97 -4.90 8.70 -13.67
N GLY A 98 -6.13 9.05 -13.31
CA GLY A 98 -7.22 9.36 -14.25
C GLY A 98 -7.97 8.13 -14.78
N ASP A 99 -7.63 6.92 -14.35
CA ASP A 99 -8.34 5.68 -14.70
C ASP A 99 -9.56 5.49 -13.78
N MET A 100 -10.59 6.29 -14.04
CA MET A 100 -11.81 6.31 -13.23
C MET A 100 -12.61 5.01 -13.31
N GLU A 101 -12.48 4.27 -14.42
CA GLU A 101 -13.16 2.99 -14.59
C GLU A 101 -12.56 1.94 -13.65
N ARG A 102 -11.22 1.86 -13.59
CA ARG A 102 -10.52 0.98 -12.65
C ARG A 102 -10.74 1.42 -11.21
N ALA A 103 -10.75 2.72 -10.95
CA ALA A 103 -11.05 3.26 -9.63
C ALA A 103 -12.44 2.81 -9.14
N ALA A 104 -13.48 2.97 -9.98
CA ALA A 104 -14.85 2.59 -9.65
C ALA A 104 -15.00 1.07 -9.40
N ARG A 105 -14.34 0.23 -10.21
CA ARG A 105 -14.29 -1.23 -9.94
C ARG A 105 -13.67 -1.55 -8.59
N ALA A 106 -12.57 -0.88 -8.26
CA ALA A 106 -11.90 -1.08 -6.98
C ALA A 106 -12.78 -0.64 -5.80
N VAL A 107 -13.51 0.48 -5.93
CA VAL A 107 -14.52 0.90 -4.94
C VAL A 107 -15.59 -0.17 -4.78
N ALA A 108 -16.14 -0.71 -5.88
CA ALA A 108 -17.17 -1.74 -5.82
C ALA A 108 -16.69 -3.00 -5.09
N ILE A 109 -15.44 -3.42 -5.31
CA ILE A 109 -14.85 -4.56 -4.59
C ILE A 109 -14.79 -4.26 -3.09
N VAL A 110 -14.31 -3.07 -2.70
CA VAL A 110 -14.23 -2.69 -1.28
C VAL A 110 -15.60 -2.64 -0.62
N GLN A 111 -16.58 -2.03 -1.29
CA GLN A 111 -17.96 -1.98 -0.79
C GLN A 111 -18.63 -3.37 -0.74
N GLY A 112 -18.19 -4.31 -1.58
CA GLY A 112 -18.70 -5.69 -1.57
C GLY A 112 -18.38 -6.46 -0.28
N TYR A 113 -17.17 -6.30 0.27
CA TYR A 113 -16.79 -6.97 1.53
C TYR A 113 -16.94 -6.08 2.77
N ALA A 114 -16.94 -4.75 2.62
CA ALA A 114 -17.14 -3.79 3.70
C ALA A 114 -18.19 -2.73 3.29
N PRO A 115 -19.49 -3.07 3.28
CA PRO A 115 -20.55 -2.16 2.85
C PRO A 115 -20.60 -0.90 3.71
N GLY A 116 -20.68 0.25 3.06
CA GLY A 116 -20.88 1.55 3.71
C GLY A 116 -19.60 2.23 4.21
N ILE A 117 -18.44 1.58 4.12
CA ILE A 117 -17.14 2.15 4.52
C ILE A 117 -16.88 3.48 3.80
N ARG A 118 -16.41 4.48 4.53
CA ARG A 118 -16.14 5.84 4.04
C ARG A 118 -14.64 6.07 3.83
N ALA A 119 -14.29 7.10 3.07
CA ALA A 119 -12.90 7.49 2.86
C ALA A 119 -12.20 7.80 4.18
N ASP A 120 -12.87 8.51 5.10
CA ASP A 120 -12.32 8.84 6.42
C ASP A 120 -12.05 7.58 7.28
N ASP A 121 -12.89 6.55 7.17
CA ASP A 121 -12.69 5.28 7.90
C ASP A 121 -11.43 4.57 7.40
N ILE A 122 -11.25 4.51 6.08
CA ILE A 122 -10.09 3.90 5.43
C ILE A 122 -8.82 4.65 5.82
N VAL A 123 -8.85 5.98 5.77
CA VAL A 123 -7.70 6.83 6.11
C VAL A 123 -7.31 6.68 7.57
N ARG A 124 -8.29 6.63 8.49
CA ARG A 124 -8.03 6.44 9.93
C ARG A 124 -7.36 5.11 10.23
N ALA A 125 -7.63 4.08 9.43
CA ALA A 125 -7.04 2.76 9.59
C ALA A 125 -5.58 2.65 9.11
N ILE A 126 -5.04 3.66 8.40
CA ILE A 126 -3.65 3.66 7.92
C ILE A 126 -2.83 4.70 8.68
N PRO A 127 -1.73 4.29 9.34
CA PRO A 127 -0.93 5.19 10.17
C PRO A 127 0.05 6.06 9.36
N HIS A 128 -0.40 6.73 8.30
CA HIS A 128 0.43 7.73 7.62
C HIS A 128 0.71 8.90 8.57
N GLN A 129 2.00 9.14 8.85
CA GLN A 129 2.43 10.24 9.72
C GLN A 129 2.50 11.57 8.96
N VAL A 130 2.75 11.52 7.65
CA VAL A 130 2.79 12.70 6.80
C VAL A 130 1.37 13.16 6.46
N GLU A 131 0.97 14.32 7.00
CA GLU A 131 -0.36 14.92 6.79
C GLU A 131 -0.71 15.08 5.31
N ALA A 132 0.24 15.59 4.49
CA ALA A 132 0.01 15.81 3.07
C ALA A 132 -0.34 14.51 2.34
N THR A 133 0.29 13.39 2.71
CA THR A 133 0.02 12.06 2.16
C THR A 133 -1.35 11.57 2.58
N ARG A 134 -1.72 11.78 3.86
CA ARG A 134 -3.03 11.43 4.40
C ARG A 134 -4.16 12.17 3.70
N GLU A 135 -4.03 13.48 3.55
CA GLU A 135 -5.04 14.29 2.86
C GLU A 135 -5.13 13.95 1.37
N ARG A 136 -3.99 13.71 0.71
CA ARG A 136 -3.98 13.22 -0.68
C ARG A 136 -4.72 11.88 -0.80
N TYR A 137 -4.48 10.96 0.13
CA TYR A 137 -5.14 9.66 0.12
C TYR A 137 -6.65 9.78 0.34
N ARG A 138 -7.08 10.60 1.30
CA ARG A 138 -8.49 10.90 1.54
C ARG A 138 -9.16 11.47 0.29
N ARG A 139 -8.56 12.49 -0.32
CA ARG A 139 -9.08 13.13 -1.56
C ARG A 139 -9.16 12.14 -2.72
N ALA A 140 -8.17 11.27 -2.86
CA ALA A 140 -8.14 10.26 -3.91
C ALA A 140 -9.24 9.21 -3.74
N LEU A 141 -9.52 8.78 -2.50
CA LEU A 141 -10.63 7.88 -2.20
C LEU A 141 -11.99 8.52 -2.51
N VAL A 142 -12.17 9.78 -2.12
CA VAL A 142 -13.39 10.53 -2.47
C VAL A 142 -13.54 10.67 -3.98
N LEU A 143 -12.45 11.01 -4.68
CA LEU A 143 -12.42 11.09 -6.14
C LEU A 143 -12.80 9.75 -6.78
N ALA A 144 -12.30 8.63 -6.26
CA ALA A 144 -12.61 7.27 -6.73
C ALA A 144 -14.08 6.88 -6.55
N GLY A 145 -14.83 7.55 -5.68
CA GLY A 145 -16.25 7.29 -5.44
C GLY A 145 -16.59 6.79 -4.04
N PHE A 146 -15.65 6.79 -3.08
CA PHE A 146 -16.01 6.61 -1.68
C PHE A 146 -16.75 7.85 -1.16
N ARG A 147 -17.72 7.65 -0.28
CA ARG A 147 -18.27 8.77 0.50
C ARG A 147 -17.13 9.37 1.34
N PRO A 148 -17.05 10.71 1.49
CA PRO A 148 -16.11 11.33 2.43
C PRO A 148 -16.26 10.67 3.78
#